data_AF-A0A4R3JDM0-F1
#
_entry.id   AF-A0A4R3JDM0-F1
#
_cell.length_a   1.000
_cell.length_b   1.000
_cell.length_c   1.000
_cell.angle_alpha   90.00
_cell.angle_beta   90.00
_cell.angle_gamma   90.00
#
_symmetry.space_group_name_H-M   'P 1'
#
loop_
_entity.id
_entity.type
_entity.pdbx_description
1 polymer ?
#
loop_
_entity_poly.entity_id
_entity_poly.type
_entity_poly.pdbx_seq_one_letter_code
_entity_poly.pdbx_strand_id
1 'polypeptide(L)'
;MKVFNIAIVAIALGGILSGCAAPGKTGKHGAYAMSGQYLGKDTRHEITPAESRLILPAKPALKIDKIIAGDVGPNRYEESIMFKGLGFARYEEVYRGGFGQVFDRHFRKLGAQLSKVVIPVPYKTLTIKTKGRMKYATFTTKSRPCVLFAQQVGEKGYRDRTPGMVTGLICDRPGFSPERLAFLITSYIAKIKKR
;
A
#
# COMPACT_ATOMS: atom_id res chain seq x y z
N MET A 1 40.66 -8.59 19.07
CA MET A 1 40.02 -8.77 17.74
C MET A 1 39.04 -9.92 17.86
N LYS A 2 37.72 -9.65 17.78
CA LYS A 2 36.68 -10.68 17.88
C LYS A 2 35.92 -10.70 16.55
N VAL A 3 36.15 -11.77 15.79
CA VAL A 3 35.47 -12.10 14.53
C VAL A 3 34.15 -12.76 14.90
N PHE A 4 33.04 -12.24 14.37
CA PHE A 4 31.73 -12.87 14.52
C PHE A 4 31.55 -13.91 13.42
N ASN A 5 31.43 -15.18 13.82
CA ASN A 5 31.08 -16.30 12.95
C ASN A 5 29.61 -16.18 12.52
N ILE A 6 29.39 -16.23 11.20
CA ILE A 6 28.08 -16.27 10.56
C ILE A 6 27.60 -17.73 10.56
N ALA A 7 26.48 -18.00 11.23
CA ALA A 7 25.80 -19.29 11.15
C ALA A 7 24.88 -19.31 9.91
N ILE A 8 25.23 -20.14 8.94
CA ILE A 8 24.39 -20.51 7.78
C ILE A 8 23.52 -21.67 8.22
N VAL A 9 22.20 -21.49 8.26
CA VAL A 9 21.25 -22.60 8.44
C VAL A 9 20.65 -22.95 7.09
N ALA A 10 21.11 -24.07 6.54
CA ALA A 10 20.50 -24.75 5.41
C ALA A 10 19.33 -25.60 5.92
N ILE A 11 18.14 -25.44 5.33
CA ILE A 11 17.03 -26.37 5.53
C ILE A 11 16.88 -27.18 4.24
N ALA A 12 17.32 -28.44 4.34
CA ALA A 12 17.00 -29.50 3.40
C ALA A 12 15.55 -29.94 3.61
N LEU A 13 14.78 -30.08 2.53
CA LEU A 13 13.57 -30.91 2.52
C LEU A 13 13.64 -31.79 1.28
N GLY A 14 14.07 -33.04 1.50
CA GLY A 14 13.89 -34.14 0.58
C GLY A 14 12.41 -34.50 0.46
N GLY A 15 11.99 -34.90 -0.74
CA GLY A 15 10.63 -35.32 -1.04
C GLY A 15 10.34 -36.78 -0.71
N ILE A 16 9.05 -37.14 -0.77
CA ILE A 16 8.56 -38.49 -1.04
C ILE A 16 7.30 -38.40 -1.93
N LEU A 17 7.48 -38.81 -3.18
CA LEU A 17 6.67 -39.64 -4.08
C LEU A 17 5.13 -39.80 -3.92
N SER A 18 4.47 -39.56 -5.06
CA SER A 18 3.54 -40.46 -5.80
C SER A 18 2.12 -40.76 -5.30
N GLY A 19 1.16 -40.49 -6.18
CA GLY A 19 -0.19 -41.06 -6.19
C GLY A 19 -1.09 -40.45 -7.28
N CYS A 20 -1.12 -41.06 -8.47
CA CYS A 20 -2.11 -40.82 -9.52
C CYS A 20 -3.45 -41.51 -9.19
N ALA A 21 -4.60 -40.84 -9.41
CA ALA A 21 -5.81 -41.38 -10.06
C ALA A 21 -7.05 -40.45 -9.98
N ALA A 22 -7.35 -39.77 -11.10
CA ALA A 22 -8.62 -39.70 -11.84
C ALA A 22 -9.99 -39.33 -11.12
N PRO A 23 -11.11 -39.12 -11.87
CA PRO A 23 -11.81 -37.83 -11.91
C PRO A 23 -13.22 -37.84 -11.30
N GLY A 24 -13.65 -36.73 -10.69
CA GLY A 24 -15.01 -36.58 -10.17
C GLY A 24 -15.54 -35.16 -10.37
N LYS A 25 -16.53 -35.02 -11.24
CA LYS A 25 -17.31 -33.79 -11.43
C LYS A 25 -18.20 -33.54 -10.20
N THR A 26 -18.03 -32.39 -9.55
CA THR A 26 -19.07 -31.62 -8.84
C THR A 26 -18.50 -30.20 -8.72
N GLY A 27 -19.04 -29.19 -9.40
CA GLY A 27 -20.28 -28.56 -8.97
C GLY A 27 -19.94 -27.28 -8.20
N LYS A 28 -19.81 -26.17 -8.95
CA LYS A 28 -20.02 -24.77 -8.54
C LYS A 28 -19.72 -24.42 -7.06
N HIS A 29 -18.57 -23.80 -6.83
CA HIS A 29 -18.47 -22.47 -6.24
C HIS A 29 -17.16 -21.88 -6.73
N GLY A 30 -17.22 -20.77 -7.47
CA GLY A 30 -16.04 -20.02 -7.92
C GLY A 30 -15.33 -19.42 -6.72
N ALA A 31 -14.58 -20.24 -5.99
CA ALA A 31 -13.51 -19.79 -5.15
C ALA A 31 -12.53 -19.09 -6.08
N TYR A 32 -12.34 -17.78 -5.89
CA TYR A 32 -11.17 -17.09 -6.40
C TYR A 32 -9.95 -17.68 -5.68
N ALA A 33 -9.50 -18.84 -6.14
CA ALA A 33 -8.17 -19.31 -5.87
C ALA A 33 -7.25 -18.27 -6.51
N MET A 34 -6.62 -17.45 -5.69
CA MET A 34 -5.40 -16.75 -6.07
C MET A 34 -4.34 -17.84 -6.28
N SER A 35 -4.37 -18.51 -7.44
CA SER A 35 -3.26 -19.34 -7.89
C SER A 35 -2.15 -18.39 -8.29
N GLY A 36 -1.26 -18.14 -7.33
CA GLY A 36 0.08 -17.67 -7.61
C GLY A 36 0.79 -18.73 -8.45
N GLN A 37 1.00 -18.43 -9.72
CA GLN A 37 2.01 -19.03 -10.60
C GLN A 37 1.86 -18.38 -11.96
N TYR A 38 2.56 -17.26 -12.21
CA TYR A 38 3.17 -16.88 -13.49
C TYR A 38 4.14 -15.73 -13.20
N LEU A 39 5.45 -16.05 -13.18
CA LEU A 39 6.57 -15.15 -12.95
C LEU A 39 6.82 -14.27 -14.18
N GLY A 40 6.06 -13.18 -14.33
CA GLY A 40 6.66 -11.97 -14.87
C GLY A 40 7.66 -11.48 -13.83
N LYS A 41 8.93 -11.26 -14.20
CA LYS A 41 9.91 -10.72 -13.24
C LYS A 41 9.33 -9.42 -12.67
N ASP A 42 9.20 -9.34 -11.35
CA ASP A 42 8.83 -8.13 -10.62
C ASP A 42 9.97 -7.12 -10.88
N THR A 43 9.78 -6.21 -11.85
CA THR A 43 10.83 -5.28 -12.32
C THR A 43 10.79 -4.00 -11.51
N ARG A 44 11.03 -4.13 -10.21
CA ARG A 44 11.10 -2.98 -9.31
C ARG A 44 12.42 -2.24 -9.51
N HIS A 45 12.35 -0.96 -9.80
CA HIS A 45 13.50 -0.07 -9.95
C HIS A 45 13.24 1.27 -9.26
N GLU A 46 14.32 1.97 -8.92
CA GLU A 46 14.20 3.30 -8.34
C GLU A 46 13.94 4.33 -9.45
N ILE A 47 13.02 5.26 -9.19
CA ILE A 47 12.67 6.35 -10.10
C ILE A 47 12.74 7.69 -9.37
N THR A 48 12.88 8.76 -10.14
CA THR A 48 12.82 10.13 -9.67
C THR A 48 11.38 10.62 -9.47
N PRO A 49 11.14 11.68 -8.68
CA PRO A 49 9.82 12.31 -8.59
C PRO A 49 9.27 12.83 -9.92
N ALA A 50 10.13 13.13 -10.90
CA ALA A 50 9.73 13.57 -12.24
C ALA A 50 9.10 12.42 -13.06
N GLU A 51 9.60 11.20 -12.86
CA GLU A 51 9.15 9.98 -13.55
C GLU A 51 7.91 9.35 -12.90
N SER A 52 7.56 9.74 -11.67
CA SER A 52 6.36 9.25 -10.98
C SER A 52 5.08 9.61 -11.74
N ARG A 53 4.16 8.65 -11.80
CA ARG A 53 2.78 8.82 -12.28
C ARG A 53 1.91 9.62 -11.31
N LEU A 54 2.42 9.96 -10.13
CA LEU A 54 1.75 10.81 -9.16
C LEU A 54 2.36 12.22 -9.12
N ILE A 55 1.48 13.20 -9.04
CA ILE A 55 1.83 14.56 -8.64
C ILE A 55 1.65 14.66 -7.13
N LEU A 56 2.78 14.75 -6.41
CA LEU A 56 2.82 14.94 -4.96
C LEU A 56 2.93 16.43 -4.63
N PRO A 57 1.98 17.01 -3.88
CA PRO A 57 2.07 18.41 -3.45
C PRO A 57 3.34 18.67 -2.64
N ALA A 58 3.93 19.85 -2.72
CA ALA A 58 5.08 20.19 -1.89
C ALA A 58 4.65 20.34 -0.41
N LYS A 59 5.42 19.73 0.52
CA LYS A 59 5.32 20.00 1.96
C LYS A 59 6.72 19.98 2.58
N PRO A 60 7.21 21.05 3.24
CA PRO A 60 8.60 21.16 3.72
C PRO A 60 9.04 20.01 4.64
N ALA A 61 8.11 19.48 5.44
CA ALA A 61 8.37 18.36 6.33
C ALA A 61 8.49 17.01 5.58
N LEU A 62 7.73 16.80 4.50
CA LEU A 62 7.70 15.54 3.75
C LEU A 62 8.73 15.55 2.63
N LYS A 63 9.95 15.14 2.97
CA LYS A 63 11.00 14.88 1.98
C LYS A 63 10.90 13.44 1.48
N ILE A 64 10.79 13.29 0.17
CA ILE A 64 10.88 11.98 -0.49
C ILE A 64 12.30 11.46 -0.27
N ASP A 65 12.38 10.21 0.18
CA ASP A 65 13.64 9.48 0.33
C ASP A 65 13.98 8.77 -0.98
N LYS A 66 13.04 7.96 -1.45
CA LYS A 66 13.11 7.25 -2.73
C LYS A 66 11.71 6.87 -3.23
N ILE A 67 11.62 6.56 -4.52
CA ILE A 67 10.42 6.00 -5.14
C ILE A 67 10.82 4.71 -5.84
N ILE A 68 10.16 3.60 -5.49
CA ILE A 68 10.37 2.30 -6.14
C ILE A 68 9.14 2.01 -7.00
N ALA A 69 9.34 1.79 -8.29
CA ALA A 69 8.27 1.56 -9.25
C ALA A 69 8.49 0.30 -10.08
N GLY A 70 7.42 -0.26 -10.63
CA GLY A 70 7.52 -1.38 -11.56
C GLY A 70 6.17 -1.96 -11.96
N ASP A 71 6.17 -2.73 -13.05
CA ASP A 71 5.04 -3.54 -13.44
C ASP A 71 5.03 -4.83 -12.60
N VAL A 72 3.93 -5.05 -11.88
CA VAL A 72 3.76 -6.19 -10.95
C VAL A 72 2.88 -7.31 -11.54
N GLY A 73 2.50 -7.15 -12.81
CA GLY A 73 1.71 -8.13 -13.55
C GLY A 73 1.11 -7.52 -14.82
N PRO A 74 0.42 -8.33 -15.65
CA PRO A 74 -0.26 -7.83 -16.83
C PRO A 74 -1.22 -6.72 -16.42
N ASN A 75 -1.10 -5.55 -17.05
CA ASN A 75 -2.00 -4.42 -16.83
C ASN A 75 -1.97 -3.84 -15.39
N ARG A 76 -0.90 -4.08 -14.63
CA ARG A 76 -0.74 -3.58 -13.26
C ARG A 76 0.61 -2.93 -13.03
N TYR A 77 0.55 -1.71 -12.53
CA TYR A 77 1.72 -0.91 -12.20
C TYR A 77 1.64 -0.44 -10.75
N GLU A 78 2.78 -0.41 -10.07
CA GLU A 78 2.87 0.06 -8.69
C GLU A 78 4.02 1.05 -8.49
N GLU A 79 3.81 2.02 -7.60
CA GLU A 79 4.87 2.87 -7.06
C GLU A 79 4.81 2.87 -5.54
N SER A 80 5.95 2.81 -4.88
CA SER A 80 6.10 2.99 -3.44
C SER A 80 6.98 4.19 -3.17
N ILE A 81 6.36 5.29 -2.72
CA ILE A 81 7.01 6.54 -2.34
C ILE A 81 7.32 6.48 -0.84
N MET A 82 8.61 6.51 -0.48
CA MET A 82 9.06 6.53 0.91
C MET A 82 9.39 7.96 1.34
N PHE A 83 8.91 8.39 2.50
CA PHE A 83 9.22 9.69 3.08
C PHE A 83 10.20 9.53 4.24
N LYS A 84 11.27 10.34 4.28
CA LYS A 84 12.36 10.24 5.25
C LYS A 84 11.87 10.20 6.71
N GLY A 85 11.73 9.00 7.27
CA GLY A 85 11.25 8.77 8.63
C GLY A 85 9.80 9.20 8.89
N LEU A 86 9.04 9.60 7.87
CA LEU A 86 7.68 10.13 8.01
C LEU A 86 6.59 9.24 7.43
N GLY A 87 6.95 8.09 6.85
CA GLY A 87 5.99 7.09 6.37
C GLY A 87 6.14 6.82 4.88
N PHE A 88 5.06 6.39 4.23
CA PHE A 88 5.07 6.03 2.82
C PHE A 88 3.70 6.22 2.16
N ALA A 89 3.68 6.28 0.84
CA ALA A 89 2.49 6.16 0.00
C ALA A 89 2.75 5.10 -1.08
N ARG A 90 1.77 4.24 -1.34
CA ARG A 90 1.78 3.25 -2.41
C ARG A 90 0.69 3.59 -3.41
N TYR A 91 1.10 3.78 -4.66
CA TYR A 91 0.24 3.88 -5.81
C TYR A 91 0.05 2.51 -6.43
N GLU A 92 -1.19 2.16 -6.74
CA GLU A 92 -1.53 1.02 -7.60
C GLU A 92 -2.37 1.52 -8.77
N GLU A 93 -2.04 1.06 -9.97
CA GLU A 93 -2.78 1.32 -11.20
C GLU A 93 -3.20 0.01 -11.88
N VAL A 94 -4.46 -0.07 -12.30
CA VAL A 94 -5.00 -1.18 -13.09
C VAL A 94 -5.51 -0.69 -14.43
N TYR A 95 -5.00 -1.26 -15.51
CA TYR A 95 -5.55 -1.05 -16.85
C TYR A 95 -6.81 -1.90 -17.03
N ARG A 96 -7.97 -1.23 -17.14
CA ARG A 96 -9.34 -1.78 -17.18
C ARG A 96 -9.79 -2.48 -15.88
N GLY A 97 -10.80 -1.92 -15.21
CA GLY A 97 -11.41 -2.49 -14.00
C GLY A 97 -11.53 -1.50 -12.85
N GLY A 98 -10.51 -0.64 -12.69
CA GLY A 98 -10.48 0.50 -11.78
C GLY A 98 -10.75 0.20 -10.30
N PHE A 99 -10.54 1.21 -9.47
CA PHE A 99 -10.77 1.16 -8.03
C PHE A 99 -12.04 1.92 -7.65
N GLY A 100 -12.87 1.28 -6.83
CA GLY A 100 -13.94 1.93 -6.08
C GLY A 100 -13.43 2.53 -4.77
N GLN A 101 -14.30 3.21 -4.04
CA GLN A 101 -13.98 3.65 -2.68
C GLN A 101 -13.76 2.43 -1.78
N VAL A 102 -12.67 2.45 -1.01
CA VAL A 102 -12.34 1.35 -0.09
C VAL A 102 -13.42 1.24 0.98
N PHE A 103 -13.93 0.04 1.28
CA PHE A 103 -14.86 -0.15 2.42
C PHE A 103 -14.10 -0.15 3.75
N ASP A 104 -14.77 0.24 4.84
CA ASP A 104 -14.16 0.31 6.18
C ASP A 104 -13.50 -1.00 6.61
N ARG A 105 -14.10 -2.16 6.31
CA ARG A 105 -13.50 -3.48 6.57
C ARG A 105 -12.16 -3.65 5.85
N HIS A 106 -12.06 -3.24 4.59
CA HIS A 106 -10.83 -3.31 3.81
C HIS A 106 -9.80 -2.28 4.31
N PHE A 107 -10.26 -1.10 4.72
CA PHE A 107 -9.41 -0.07 5.31
C PHE A 107 -8.78 -0.52 6.64
N ARG A 108 -9.55 -1.22 7.50
CA ARG A 108 -9.01 -1.84 8.72
C ARG A 108 -8.02 -2.96 8.42
N LYS A 109 -8.24 -3.76 7.37
CA LYS A 109 -7.28 -4.78 6.92
C LYS A 109 -5.95 -4.15 6.47
N LEU A 110 -6.00 -3.05 5.72
CA LEU A 110 -4.80 -2.27 5.38
C LEU A 110 -4.06 -1.84 6.66
N GLY A 111 -4.77 -1.23 7.62
CA GLY A 111 -4.19 -0.87 8.92
C GLY A 111 -3.56 -2.06 9.65
N ALA A 112 -4.20 -3.23 9.63
CA ALA A 112 -3.67 -4.45 10.25
C ALA A 112 -2.40 -4.97 9.56
N GLN A 113 -2.32 -4.90 8.23
CA GLN A 113 -1.13 -5.28 7.48
C GLN A 113 0.04 -4.34 7.79
N LEU A 114 -0.20 -3.03 7.78
CA LEU A 114 0.83 -2.03 8.09
C LEU A 114 1.31 -2.11 9.54
N SER A 115 0.41 -2.46 10.47
CA SER A 115 0.76 -2.66 11.86
C SER A 115 1.78 -3.76 12.11
N LYS A 116 1.89 -4.73 11.19
CA LYS A 116 2.84 -5.85 11.30
C LYS A 116 4.23 -5.50 10.76
N VAL A 117 4.32 -4.51 9.86
CA VAL A 117 5.52 -4.30 9.05
C VAL A 117 6.18 -2.95 9.33
N VAL A 118 5.40 -1.90 9.64
CA VAL A 118 5.92 -0.52 9.65
C VAL A 118 5.83 0.12 11.03
N ILE A 119 4.62 0.28 11.58
CA ILE A 119 4.38 0.97 12.84
C ILE A 119 3.09 0.47 13.49
N PRO A 120 2.98 0.36 14.82
CA PRO A 120 1.75 -0.05 15.46
C PRO A 120 0.58 0.85 15.06
N VAL A 121 -0.46 0.24 14.45
CA VAL A 121 -1.70 0.92 14.05
C VAL A 121 -2.84 0.34 14.88
N PRO A 122 -3.67 1.16 15.57
CA PRO A 122 -4.80 0.68 16.36
C PRO A 122 -6.00 0.32 15.47
N TYR A 123 -5.79 -0.55 14.47
CA TYR A 123 -6.72 -0.78 13.35
C TYR A 123 -8.13 -1.25 13.76
N LYS A 124 -8.28 -1.87 14.93
CA LYS A 124 -9.59 -2.29 15.48
C LYS A 124 -10.42 -1.09 15.99
N THR A 125 -9.78 -0.07 16.54
CA THR A 125 -10.43 1.07 17.20
C THR A 125 -10.32 2.38 16.43
N LEU A 126 -9.67 2.38 15.25
CA LEU A 126 -9.60 3.56 14.38
C LEU A 126 -11.01 4.10 14.06
N THR A 127 -11.19 5.41 14.27
CA THR A 127 -12.32 6.16 13.72
C THR A 127 -12.02 6.50 12.26
N ILE A 128 -12.76 5.86 11.35
CA ILE A 128 -12.57 6.02 9.90
C ILE A 128 -13.44 7.18 9.43
N LYS A 129 -12.83 8.12 8.72
CA LYS A 129 -13.49 9.27 8.12
C LYS A 129 -13.40 9.20 6.61
N THR A 130 -14.37 9.81 5.93
CA THR A 130 -14.42 9.89 4.47
C THR A 130 -14.46 11.35 4.06
N LYS A 131 -13.59 11.77 3.14
CA LYS A 131 -13.58 13.11 2.53
C LYS A 131 -13.46 12.97 1.03
N GLY A 132 -14.55 13.24 0.31
CA GLY A 132 -14.62 13.01 -1.14
C GLY A 132 -14.24 11.57 -1.49
N ARG A 133 -13.20 11.40 -2.30
CA ARG A 133 -12.70 10.08 -2.75
C ARG A 133 -11.63 9.45 -1.84
N MET A 134 -11.40 10.05 -0.68
CA MET A 134 -10.41 9.59 0.29
C MET A 134 -11.08 9.05 1.55
N LYS A 135 -10.68 7.86 1.99
CA LYS A 135 -10.84 7.42 3.37
C LYS A 135 -9.55 7.66 4.13
N TYR A 136 -9.69 8.08 5.38
CA TYR A 136 -8.55 8.30 6.26
C TYR A 136 -8.92 8.04 7.71
N ALA A 137 -7.90 7.77 8.52
CA ALA A 137 -8.03 7.71 9.97
C ALA A 137 -6.78 8.33 10.61
N THR A 138 -7.01 9.15 11.64
CA THR A 138 -5.96 9.76 12.44
C THR A 138 -5.74 8.97 13.71
N PHE A 139 -4.48 8.78 14.10
CA PHE A 139 -4.14 8.12 15.36
C PHE A 139 -2.75 8.55 15.82
N THR A 140 -2.42 8.26 17.07
CA THR A 140 -1.09 8.54 17.62
C THR A 140 -0.38 7.23 17.92
N THR A 141 0.89 7.13 17.55
CA THR A 141 1.73 5.96 17.82
C THR A 141 3.15 6.41 18.13
N LYS A 142 3.75 5.91 19.21
CA LYS A 142 5.07 6.35 19.71
C LYS A 142 5.20 7.90 19.77
N SER A 143 4.17 8.56 20.31
CA SER A 143 4.07 10.03 20.41
C SER A 143 4.01 10.79 19.08
N ARG A 144 3.84 10.09 17.94
CA ARG A 144 3.73 10.69 16.62
C ARG A 144 2.29 10.66 16.13
N PRO A 145 1.71 11.80 15.76
CA PRO A 145 0.41 11.85 15.12
C PRO A 145 0.54 11.35 13.68
N CYS A 146 -0.29 10.40 13.29
CA CYS A 146 -0.26 9.72 12.01
C CYS A 146 -1.62 9.73 11.32
N VAL A 147 -1.58 9.64 9.99
CA VAL A 147 -2.73 9.50 9.11
C VAL A 147 -2.53 8.24 8.28
N LEU A 148 -3.43 7.27 8.47
CA LEU A 148 -3.65 6.20 7.49
C LEU A 148 -4.63 6.72 6.45
N PHE A 149 -4.38 6.48 5.17
CA PHE A 149 -5.27 6.94 4.10
C PHE A 149 -5.35 5.97 2.91
N ALA A 150 -6.45 6.08 2.18
CA ALA A 150 -6.69 5.43 0.90
C ALA A 150 -7.51 6.38 0.03
N GLN A 151 -6.99 6.74 -1.15
CA GLN A 151 -7.56 7.74 -2.04
C GLN A 151 -7.57 7.25 -3.48
N GLN A 152 -8.74 7.28 -4.11
CA GLN A 152 -8.87 7.06 -5.56
C GLN A 152 -8.26 8.23 -6.32
N VAL A 153 -7.46 7.94 -7.35
CA VAL A 153 -6.79 8.95 -8.21
C VAL A 153 -6.96 8.64 -9.69
N GLY A 154 -6.97 9.69 -10.49
CA GLY A 154 -7.26 9.65 -11.93
C GLY A 154 -8.72 9.96 -12.25
N GLU A 155 -9.00 10.04 -13.55
CA GLU A 155 -10.33 10.31 -14.06
C GLU A 155 -11.27 9.12 -13.82
N LYS A 156 -12.55 9.42 -13.59
CA LYS A 156 -13.55 8.36 -13.42
C LYS A 156 -13.81 7.73 -14.78
N GLY A 157 -13.64 6.42 -14.85
CA GLY A 157 -14.12 5.61 -15.95
C GLY A 157 -15.45 4.95 -15.63
N TYR A 158 -15.69 3.82 -16.28
CA TYR A 158 -16.89 3.00 -16.13
C TYR A 158 -17.19 2.63 -14.66
N ARG A 159 -18.46 2.74 -14.25
CA ARG A 159 -18.97 2.46 -12.88
C ARG A 159 -18.34 3.31 -11.77
N ASP A 160 -18.05 4.58 -12.05
CA ASP A 160 -17.46 5.53 -11.08
C ASP A 160 -16.10 5.09 -10.50
N ARG A 161 -15.39 4.21 -11.22
CA ARG A 161 -14.09 3.70 -10.79
C ARG A 161 -12.97 4.54 -11.38
N THR A 162 -11.90 4.70 -10.64
CA THR A 162 -10.68 5.40 -11.10
C THR A 162 -9.61 4.38 -11.48
N PRO A 163 -8.71 4.67 -12.43
CA PRO A 163 -7.65 3.73 -12.81
C PRO A 163 -6.63 3.50 -11.68
N GLY A 164 -6.53 4.44 -10.74
CA GLY A 164 -5.54 4.41 -9.67
C GLY A 164 -6.10 4.52 -8.26
N MET A 165 -5.35 3.98 -7.31
CA MET A 165 -5.56 4.12 -5.87
C MET A 165 -4.22 4.42 -5.19
N VAL A 166 -4.22 5.40 -4.28
CA VAL A 166 -3.08 5.69 -3.40
C VAL A 166 -3.46 5.27 -2.00
N THR A 167 -2.72 4.34 -1.42
CA THR A 167 -2.85 3.97 0.00
C THR A 167 -1.58 4.34 0.73
N GLY A 168 -1.64 4.63 2.01
CA GLY A 168 -0.42 4.99 2.71
C GLY A 168 -0.62 5.36 4.14
N LEU A 169 0.51 5.61 4.77
CA LEU A 169 0.61 6.08 6.15
C LEU A 169 1.63 7.19 6.20
N ILE A 170 1.23 8.37 6.69
CA ILE A 170 2.15 9.48 6.95
C ILE A 170 2.02 9.88 8.41
N CYS A 171 3.16 9.98 9.09
CA CYS A 171 3.31 10.42 10.48
C CYS A 171 4.06 11.74 10.52
N ASP A 172 3.59 12.68 11.33
CA ASP A 172 4.31 13.92 11.62
C ASP A 172 5.29 13.71 12.79
N ARG A 173 6.03 14.77 13.15
CA ARG A 173 6.94 14.76 14.31
C ARG A 173 6.15 14.78 15.63
N PRO A 174 6.74 14.34 16.75
CA PRO A 174 6.11 14.44 18.07
C PRO A 174 5.73 15.89 18.44
N GLY A 175 4.67 16.06 19.24
CA GLY A 175 4.25 17.38 19.76
C GLY A 175 3.40 18.22 18.81
N PHE A 176 2.88 17.64 17.72
CA PHE A 176 2.06 18.35 16.73
C PHE A 176 0.57 18.34 17.10
N SER A 177 -0.10 19.47 16.87
CA SER A 177 -1.52 19.68 17.18
C SER A 177 -2.47 19.05 16.14
N PRO A 178 -3.75 18.79 16.50
CA PRO A 178 -4.77 18.30 15.56
C PRO A 178 -4.96 19.14 14.30
N GLU A 179 -4.73 20.45 14.35
CA GLU A 179 -4.86 21.37 13.21
C GLU A 179 -3.80 21.08 12.15
N ARG A 180 -2.59 20.69 12.54
CA ARG A 180 -1.54 20.30 11.60
C ARG A 180 -1.82 18.95 10.92
N LEU A 181 -2.49 18.03 11.61
CA LEU A 181 -3.01 16.81 11.00
C LEU A 181 -4.09 17.14 9.97
N ALA A 182 -5.01 18.06 10.29
CA ALA A 182 -6.02 18.52 9.35
C ALA A 182 -5.35 19.12 8.10
N PHE A 183 -4.30 19.95 8.25
CA PHE A 183 -3.54 20.48 7.13
C PHE A 183 -2.84 19.38 6.30
N LEU A 184 -2.26 18.35 6.93
CA LEU A 184 -1.69 17.21 6.22
C LEU A 184 -2.75 16.51 5.36
N ILE A 185 -3.96 16.33 5.89
CA ILE A 185 -5.06 15.69 5.18
C ILE A 185 -5.55 16.57 4.02
N THR A 186 -5.81 17.86 4.26
CA THR A 186 -6.48 18.74 3.29
C THR A 186 -5.55 19.36 2.26
N SER A 187 -4.33 19.72 2.66
CA SER A 187 -3.38 20.45 1.82
C SER A 187 -2.35 19.56 1.14
N TYR A 188 -2.16 18.33 1.63
CA TYR A 188 -1.22 17.38 1.05
C TYR A 188 -1.92 16.13 0.52
N ILE A 189 -2.46 15.26 1.39
CA ILE A 189 -2.98 13.94 0.96
C ILE A 189 -4.10 14.11 -0.05
N ALA A 190 -5.13 14.92 0.26
CA ALA A 190 -6.26 15.16 -0.64
C ALA A 190 -5.88 15.80 -1.98
N LYS A 191 -4.68 16.38 -2.09
CA LYS A 191 -4.18 17.01 -3.31
C LYS A 191 -3.25 16.10 -4.14
N ILE A 192 -2.99 14.87 -3.69
CA ILE A 192 -2.30 13.85 -4.51
C ILE A 192 -3.17 13.55 -5.73
N LYS A 193 -2.58 13.60 -6.92
CA LYS A 193 -3.26 13.35 -8.20
C LYS A 193 -2.44 12.44 -9.08
N LYS A 194 -3.11 11.74 -10.00
CA LYS A 194 -2.46 11.10 -11.13
C LYS A 194 -1.99 12.19 -12.10
N ARG A 195 -0.78 12.04 -12.64
CA ARG A 195 -0.26 12.86 -13.74
C ARG A 195 -1.04 12.59 -15.03
#